data_AF-A0A519TEC0-F1
#
_entry.id   AF-A0A519TEC0-F1
#
_cell.length_a   1.000
_cell.length_b   1.000
_cell.length_c   1.000
_cell.angle_alpha   90.00
_cell.angle_beta   90.00
_cell.angle_gamma   90.00
#
_symmetry.space_group_name_H-M   'P 1'
#
loop_
_entity.id
_entity.type
_entity.pdbx_description
1 polymer ?
#
loop_
_entity_poly.entity_id
_entity_poly.type
_entity_poly.pdbx_seq_one_letter_code
_entity_poly.pdbx_strand_id
1 'polypeptide(L)' 'MPVLSQSFTQAGAAAATVVLPTPALFELPEKVLQFGTGVLLRGLPDFLIDQANRQGIFNGRVAVVKSTDGG' A
#
# COMPACT_ATOMS: atom_id res chain seq x y z
N MET A 1 -15.59 15.25 7.46
CA MET A 1 -15.69 13.99 6.68
C MET A 1 -14.52 13.11 7.09
N PRO A 2 -14.71 11.81 7.36
CA PRO A 2 -13.58 10.93 7.67
C PRO A 2 -12.63 10.86 6.46
N VAL A 3 -11.33 10.90 6.71
CA VAL A 3 -10.27 10.80 5.70
C VAL A 3 -9.60 9.43 5.86
N LEU A 4 -9.33 8.75 4.75
CA LEU A 4 -8.56 7.50 4.78
C LEU A 4 -7.10 7.82 5.11
N SER A 5 -6.72 7.56 6.37
CA SER A 5 -5.38 7.78 6.90
C SER A 5 -4.87 6.55 7.64
N GLN A 6 -3.57 6.50 7.94
CA GLN A 6 -2.98 5.45 8.76
C GLN A 6 -3.63 5.37 10.16
N SER A 7 -3.89 6.53 10.79
CA SER A 7 -4.58 6.57 12.08
C SER A 7 -6.00 6.02 11.99
N PHE A 8 -6.70 6.25 10.88
CA PHE A 8 -8.04 5.72 10.64
C PHE A 8 -8.04 4.19 10.48
N THR A 9 -7.07 3.64 9.74
CA THR A 9 -6.96 2.18 9.56
C THR A 9 -6.55 1.47 10.85
N GLN A 10 -5.68 2.08 11.67
CA GLN A 10 -5.28 1.53 12.97
C GLN A 10 -6.40 1.61 14.02
N ALA A 11 -7.30 2.58 13.91
CA ALA A 11 -8.48 2.71 14.79
C ALA A 11 -9.56 1.66 14.52
N GLY A 12 -9.44 0.82 13.47
CA GLY A 12 -10.40 -0.25 13.16
C GLY A 12 -11.78 0.25 12.71
N ALA A 13 -11.90 1.52 12.31
CA ALA A 13 -13.18 2.19 12.03
C ALA A 13 -13.77 1.91 10.63
N ALA A 14 -13.35 0.82 9.96
CA ALA A 14 -13.82 0.43 8.64
C ALA A 14 -14.94 -0.63 8.71
N ALA A 15 -15.74 -0.74 7.64
CA ALA A 15 -16.75 -1.79 7.52
C ALA A 15 -16.09 -3.18 7.53
N ALA A 16 -16.80 -4.19 8.05
CA ALA A 16 -16.30 -5.56 8.21
C ALA A 16 -15.88 -6.25 6.90
N THR A 17 -16.32 -5.74 5.74
CA THR A 17 -15.96 -6.24 4.41
C THR A 17 -14.60 -5.72 3.91
N VAL A 18 -14.02 -4.71 4.56
CA VAL A 18 -12.77 -4.08 4.14
C VAL A 18 -11.61 -4.72 4.89
N VAL A 19 -10.63 -5.23 4.15
CA VAL A 19 -9.43 -5.82 4.76
C VAL A 19 -8.40 -4.74 5.07
N LEU A 20 -8.19 -4.49 6.36
CA LEU A 20 -7.24 -3.49 6.85
C LEU A 20 -5.79 -4.00 6.85
N PRO A 21 -4.80 -3.10 6.65
CA PRO A 21 -3.39 -3.45 6.81
C PRO A 21 -3.05 -3.65 8.29
N THR A 22 -2.12 -4.57 8.58
CA THR A 22 -1.58 -4.72 9.94
C THR A 22 -0.52 -3.64 10.21
N PRO A 23 -0.28 -3.26 11.49
CA PRO A 23 0.74 -2.27 11.82
C PRO A 23 2.14 -2.62 11.30
N ALA A 24 2.49 -3.90 11.28
CA ALA A 24 3.79 -4.39 10.81
C ALA A 24 4.07 -4.07 9.33
N LEU A 25 3.04 -3.94 8.48
CA LEU A 25 3.23 -3.60 7.06
C LEU A 25 3.82 -2.21 6.86
N PHE A 26 3.58 -1.28 7.79
CA PHE A 26 4.11 0.09 7.72
C PHE A 26 5.61 0.15 8.04
N GLU A 27 6.13 -0.84 8.77
CA GLU A 27 7.53 -0.91 9.22
C GLU A 27 8.43 -1.71 8.26
N LEU A 28 7.87 -2.26 7.18
CA LEU A 28 8.64 -3.00 6.18
C LEU A 28 9.64 -2.09 5.45
N PRO A 29 10.84 -2.57 5.06
CA PRO A 29 11.81 -1.76 4.33
C PRO A 29 11.36 -1.52 2.88
N GLU A 30 11.77 -0.42 2.28
CA GLU A 30 11.62 -0.19 0.84
C GLU A 30 12.51 -1.18 0.06
N LYS A 31 11.90 -1.95 -0.85
CA LYS A 31 12.61 -2.95 -1.69
C LYS A 31 12.38 -2.77 -3.19
N VAL A 32 11.38 -2.00 -3.57
CA VAL A 32 11.05 -1.70 -4.97
C VAL A 32 11.01 -0.19 -5.16
N LEU A 33 11.69 0.29 -6.19
CA LEU A 33 11.56 1.66 -6.67
C LEU A 33 10.70 1.63 -7.93
N GLN A 34 9.50 2.21 -7.85
CA GLN A 34 8.55 2.26 -8.95
C GLN A 34 8.57 3.62 -9.63
N PHE A 35 8.64 3.64 -10.95
CA PHE A 35 8.43 4.84 -11.75
C PHE A 35 7.00 4.84 -12.32
N GLY A 36 6.25 5.90 -12.01
CA GLY A 36 4.85 6.04 -12.41
C GLY A 36 3.83 5.72 -11.30
N THR A 37 2.68 6.39 -11.37
CA THR A 37 1.63 6.44 -10.33
C THR A 37 0.26 5.96 -10.86
N GLY A 38 0.23 5.46 -12.09
CA GLY A 38 -0.98 5.11 -12.82
C GLY A 38 -1.82 4.01 -12.18
N VAL A 39 -3.07 3.88 -12.62
CA VAL A 39 -4.04 2.90 -12.10
C VAL A 39 -3.56 1.46 -12.29
N LEU A 40 -2.92 1.14 -13.42
CA LEU A 40 -2.42 -0.21 -13.71
C LEU A 40 -1.42 -0.68 -12.65
N LEU A 41 -0.46 0.17 -12.31
CA LEU A 41 0.62 -0.17 -11.36
C LEU A 41 0.05 -0.45 -9.97
N ARG A 42 -0.94 0.33 -9.56
CA ARG A 42 -1.66 0.14 -8.29
C ARG A 42 -2.58 -1.07 -8.29
N GLY A 43 -3.23 -1.35 -9.42
CA GLY A 43 -4.21 -2.43 -9.53
C GLY A 43 -3.59 -3.82 -9.71
N LEU A 44 -2.34 -3.91 -10.19
CA LEU A 44 -1.70 -5.18 -10.51
C LEU A 44 -0.38 -5.38 -9.74
N PRO A 45 0.75 -4.69 -10.03
CA PRO A 45 1.99 -4.83 -9.27
C PRO A 45 1.83 -4.61 -7.75
N ASP A 46 1.29 -3.46 -7.34
CA ASP A 46 1.18 -3.11 -5.92
C ASP A 46 0.24 -4.09 -5.18
N PHE A 47 -0.82 -4.55 -5.86
CA PHE A 47 -1.75 -5.55 -5.32
C PHE A 47 -1.06 -6.91 -5.08
N LEU A 48 -0.25 -7.39 -6.02
CA LEU A 48 0.50 -8.64 -5.86
C LEU A 48 1.53 -8.54 -4.74
N ILE A 49 2.19 -7.39 -4.60
CA ILE A 49 3.11 -7.11 -3.49
C ILE A 49 2.37 -7.11 -2.14
N ASP A 50 1.21 -6.46 -2.04
CA ASP A 50 0.38 -6.49 -0.83
C ASP A 50 -0.04 -7.93 -0.46
N GLN A 51 -0.48 -8.71 -1.44
CA GLN A 51 -0.83 -10.12 -1.23
C GLN A 51 0.35 -10.95 -0.73
N ALA A 52 1.53 -10.78 -1.32
CA ALA A 52 2.76 -11.47 -0.90
C ALA A 52 3.23 -11.02 0.50
N ASN A 53 3.10 -9.75 0.84
CA ASN A 53 3.42 -9.22 2.17
C ASN A 53 2.48 -9.80 3.25
N ARG A 54 1.18 -9.92 2.97
CA ARG A 54 0.22 -10.57 3.88
C ARG A 54 0.53 -12.03 4.13
N GLN A 55 1.17 -12.71 3.17
CA GLN A 55 1.65 -14.09 3.29
C GLN A 55 3.07 -14.17 3.89
N GLY A 56 3.72 -13.04 4.19
CA GLY A 56 5.08 -13.01 4.71
C GLY A 56 6.17 -13.41 3.71
N ILE A 57 5.88 -13.38 2.39
CA ILE A 57 6.79 -13.85 1.34
C ILE A 57 7.75 -12.74 0.89
N PHE A 58 7.23 -11.53 0.63
CA PHE A 58 8.03 -10.43 0.07
C PHE A 58 8.68 -9.54 1.15
N ASN A 59 7.90 -9.16 2.15
CA ASN A 59 8.30 -8.31 3.28
C ASN A 59 9.03 -7.04 2.84
N GLY A 60 8.40 -6.24 1.97
CA GLY A 60 8.96 -4.97 1.49
C GLY A 60 7.90 -3.98 1.00
N ARG A 61 8.26 -2.70 0.97
CA ARG A 61 7.43 -1.60 0.46
C ARG A 61 7.92 -1.10 -0.89
N VAL A 62 7.02 -0.42 -1.58
CA VAL A 62 7.27 0.25 -2.87
C VAL A 62 7.48 1.74 -2.61
N ALA A 63 8.66 2.25 -2.97
CA ALA A 63 8.93 3.67 -3.07
C ALA A 63 8.51 4.14 -4.47
N VAL A 64 7.57 5.08 -4.56
CA VAL A 64 7.03 5.55 -5.84
C VAL A 64 7.68 6.87 -6.24
N VAL A 65 8.14 6.95 -7.47
CA VAL A 65 8.67 8.15 -8.11
C VAL A 65 7.65 8.67 -9.11
N LYS A 66 7.19 9.89 -8.87
CA LYS A 66 6.42 10.67 -9.84
C LYS A 66 7.39 11.51 -10.66
N SER A 67 7.65 11.10 -11.90
CA SER A 67 8.64 11.74 -12.78
C SER A 67 8.10 12.93 -13.58
N THR A 68 6.79 13.16 -13.57
CA THR A 68 6.13 14.25 -14.29
C THR A 68 5.13 14.96 -13.40
N ASP A 69 5.07 16.29 -13.45
CA ASP A 69 4.13 17.07 -12.62
C ASP A 69 2.65 16.83 -13.02
N GLY A 70 2.39 16.46 -14.28
CA GLY A 70 1.07 16.09 -14.78
C GLY A 70 0.79 14.58 -14.63
N GLY A 71 -0.19 14.23 -13.80
CA GLY A 71 -0.63 12.85 -13.52
C GLY A 71 -0.33 12.40 -12.11
#